data_AF-A0A931TA03-F1
#
_entry.id   AF-A0A931TA03-F1
#
_cell.length_a   1.000
_cell.length_b   1.000
_cell.length_c   1.000
_cell.angle_alpha   90.00
_cell.angle_beta   90.00
_cell.angle_gamma   90.00
#
_symmetry.space_group_name_H-M   'P 1'
#
loop_
_entity.id
_entity.type
_entity.pdbx_description
1 polymer ?
#
loop_
_entity_poly.entity_id
_entity_poly.type
_entity_poly.pdbx_seq_one_letter_code
_entity_poly.pdbx_strand_id
1 'polypeptide(L)'
;MGETCIRVTVSLCGVVAAAWLAAPAAAGPLTAGPALPSGTAHSLRGPGASTTAAVVERLNAASMRPVTVPPAAVVPRPDMLWVPDRHVSVPGAPGGVLVPGHWERRTPEGDVYVPPLVIVHPGGGPELIPGGVRPPVESRTGP
;
A
#
# COMPACT_ATOMS: atom_id res chain seq x y z
N MET A 1 12.75 -6.15 -34.33
CA MET A 1 12.43 -7.24 -33.37
C MET A 1 13.26 -6.98 -32.13
N GLY A 2 12.64 -6.46 -31.08
CA GLY A 2 13.33 -6.07 -29.86
C GLY A 2 12.30 -5.97 -28.75
N GLU A 3 12.07 -7.08 -28.06
CA GLU A 3 11.21 -7.16 -26.89
C GLU A 3 11.92 -6.53 -25.69
N THR A 4 11.35 -5.46 -25.14
CA THR A 4 11.79 -4.87 -23.89
C THR A 4 11.02 -5.51 -22.75
N CYS A 5 11.65 -6.45 -22.05
CA CYS A 5 11.15 -7.02 -20.79
C CYS A 5 11.07 -5.94 -19.71
N ILE A 6 9.86 -5.57 -19.28
CA ILE A 6 9.65 -4.76 -18.08
C ILE A 6 9.59 -5.72 -16.88
N ARG A 7 10.65 -5.71 -16.07
CA ARG A 7 10.68 -6.40 -14.76
C ARG A 7 9.91 -5.56 -13.73
N VAL A 8 8.73 -6.03 -13.32
CA VAL A 8 7.97 -5.44 -12.20
C VAL A 8 8.49 -6.04 -10.90
N THR A 9 9.14 -5.21 -10.08
CA THR A 9 9.54 -5.56 -8.71
C THR A 9 8.45 -5.08 -7.76
N VAL A 10 7.72 -6.01 -7.14
CA VAL A 10 6.70 -5.68 -6.12
C VAL A 10 7.39 -5.57 -4.76
N SER A 11 7.46 -4.36 -4.23
CA SER A 11 7.96 -4.07 -2.88
C SER A 11 6.81 -4.27 -1.87
N LEU A 12 6.97 -5.25 -0.97
CA LEU A 12 6.06 -5.52 0.14
C LEU A 12 6.36 -4.55 1.28
N CYS A 13 5.60 -3.46 1.40
CA CYS A 13 5.58 -2.65 2.61
C CYS A 13 4.40 -3.10 3.49
N GLY A 14 4.72 -3.54 4.71
CA GLY A 14 3.87 -4.32 5.59
C GLY A 14 2.67 -3.57 6.16
N VAL A 15 1.58 -4.32 6.33
CA VAL A 15 0.45 -3.94 7.17
C VAL A 15 0.71 -4.53 8.56
N VAL A 16 1.03 -3.69 9.53
CA VAL A 16 1.10 -4.09 10.95
C VAL A 16 -0.29 -3.88 11.55
N ALA A 17 -1.04 -4.97 11.71
CA ALA A 17 -2.30 -4.97 12.44
C ALA A 17 -2.03 -5.15 13.93
N ALA A 18 -2.26 -4.11 14.73
CA ALA A 18 -2.22 -4.18 16.19
C ALA A 18 -3.48 -4.89 16.71
N ALA A 19 -3.32 -6.13 17.20
CA ALA A 19 -4.37 -6.88 17.88
C ALA A 19 -4.27 -6.67 19.39
N TRP A 20 -5.20 -5.93 19.97
CA TRP A 20 -5.42 -5.89 21.42
C TRP A 20 -6.35 -7.04 21.82
N LEU A 21 -5.84 -8.02 22.58
CA LEU A 21 -6.65 -9.03 23.24
C LEU A 21 -6.70 -8.72 24.75
N ALA A 22 -7.87 -8.27 25.21
CA ALA A 22 -8.19 -8.19 26.63
C ALA A 22 -8.51 -9.61 27.14
N ALA A 23 -7.73 -10.09 28.10
CA ALA A 23 -7.97 -11.33 28.83
C ALA A 23 -8.87 -11.07 30.04
N PRO A 24 -9.85 -11.94 30.36
CA PRO A 24 -10.37 -12.03 31.71
C PRO A 24 -9.73 -13.19 32.48
N ALA A 25 -9.44 -12.87 33.74
CA ALA A 25 -8.75 -13.68 34.73
C ALA A 25 -9.56 -14.90 35.21
N ALA A 26 -8.83 -15.92 35.64
CA ALA A 26 -9.32 -17.16 36.23
C ALA A 26 -9.42 -17.06 37.76
N ALA A 27 -10.38 -17.77 38.37
CA ALA A 27 -10.28 -18.40 39.70
C ALA A 27 -11.41 -19.45 39.88
N GLY A 28 -11.05 -20.70 40.21
CA GLY A 28 -11.96 -21.87 40.41
C GLY A 28 -12.55 -21.94 41.83
N PRO A 29 -12.76 -23.12 42.46
CA PRO A 29 -12.72 -24.52 41.97
C PRO A 29 -13.95 -25.38 42.40
N LEU A 30 -14.17 -26.55 41.78
CA LEU A 30 -15.00 -27.62 42.37
C LEU A 30 -14.39 -29.03 42.12
N THR A 31 -13.87 -29.56 43.21
CA THR A 31 -13.96 -30.93 43.76
C THR A 31 -13.69 -32.20 42.92
N ALA A 32 -12.83 -33.04 43.52
CA ALA A 32 -12.25 -34.31 43.14
C ALA A 32 -13.17 -35.48 42.67
N GLY A 33 -12.58 -36.35 41.83
CA GLY A 33 -12.95 -37.77 41.67
C GLY A 33 -11.87 -38.52 40.86
N PRO A 34 -11.34 -39.68 41.32
CA PRO A 34 -10.26 -40.39 40.63
C PRO A 34 -10.77 -41.60 39.83
N ALA A 35 -10.17 -41.86 38.65
CA ALA A 35 -9.98 -43.20 38.07
C ALA A 35 -9.21 -43.11 36.74
N LEU A 36 -7.98 -43.65 36.73
CA LEU A 36 -7.28 -44.17 35.54
C LEU A 36 -7.65 -45.67 35.42
N PRO A 37 -7.53 -46.39 34.27
CA PRO A 37 -6.45 -46.20 33.30
C PRO A 37 -6.75 -46.53 31.81
N SER A 38 -5.70 -46.36 31.00
CA SER A 38 -5.39 -47.08 29.75
C SER A 38 -5.87 -46.48 28.43
N GLY A 39 -4.90 -45.89 27.72
CA GLY A 39 -4.75 -46.09 26.28
C GLY A 39 -5.35 -45.02 25.38
N THR A 40 -4.69 -43.87 25.26
CA THR A 40 -4.82 -43.04 24.06
C THR A 40 -3.44 -42.62 23.58
N ALA A 41 -3.21 -42.80 22.28
CA ALA A 41 -1.96 -42.48 21.60
C ALA A 41 -1.50 -41.07 21.97
N HIS A 42 -0.20 -40.92 22.23
CA HIS A 42 0.48 -39.63 22.37
C HIS A 42 0.36 -38.86 21.05
N SER A 43 -0.79 -38.21 20.84
CA SER A 43 -0.88 -37.11 19.90
C SER A 43 -0.15 -35.96 20.60
N LEU A 44 1.14 -35.81 20.34
CA LEU A 44 1.88 -34.58 20.61
C LEU A 44 1.28 -33.48 19.72
N ARG A 45 0.08 -33.03 20.09
CA ARG A 45 -0.54 -31.81 19.56
C ARG A 45 0.10 -30.66 20.31
N GLY A 46 1.38 -30.45 20.04
CA GLY A 46 2.02 -29.17 20.34
C GLY A 46 1.28 -28.09 19.53
N PRO A 47 1.11 -26.87 20.08
CA PRO A 47 0.61 -25.74 19.32
C PRO A 47 1.64 -25.41 18.23
N GLY A 48 1.53 -26.04 17.06
CA GLY A 48 2.48 -25.83 15.95
C GLY A 48 2.69 -27.00 14.98
N ALA A 49 2.23 -28.23 15.26
CA ALA A 49 2.41 -29.35 14.33
C ALA A 49 1.35 -29.31 13.20
N SER A 50 1.60 -28.55 12.14
CA SER A 50 0.84 -28.69 10.90
C SER A 50 1.19 -30.02 10.23
N THR A 51 0.19 -30.84 9.91
CA THR A 51 0.41 -32.02 9.07
C THR A 51 0.81 -31.58 7.65
N THR A 52 1.54 -32.42 6.91
CA THR A 52 1.87 -32.13 5.50
C THR A 52 0.62 -31.82 4.69
N ALA A 53 -0.49 -32.53 4.93
CA ALA A 53 -1.78 -32.25 4.31
C ALA A 53 -2.29 -30.83 4.62
N ALA A 54 -2.19 -30.38 5.87
CA ALA A 54 -2.59 -29.02 6.26
C ALA A 54 -1.67 -27.94 5.64
N VAL A 55 -0.39 -28.23 5.45
CA VAL A 55 0.54 -27.34 4.75
C VAL A 55 0.19 -27.24 3.26
N VAL A 56 -0.03 -28.39 2.61
CA VAL A 56 -0.42 -28.45 1.19
C VAL A 56 -1.75 -27.73 0.95
N GLU A 57 -2.74 -27.94 1.82
CA GLU A 57 -4.03 -27.26 1.73
C GLU A 57 -3.88 -25.74 1.88
N ARG A 58 -3.03 -25.27 2.82
CA ARG A 58 -2.75 -23.85 2.98
C ARG A 58 -2.06 -23.25 1.76
N LEU A 59 -1.12 -23.98 1.15
CA LEU A 59 -0.45 -23.55 -0.07
C LEU A 59 -1.42 -23.48 -1.25
N ASN A 60 -2.30 -24.47 -1.38
CA ASN A 60 -3.34 -24.48 -2.42
C ASN A 60 -4.32 -23.31 -2.23
N ALA A 61 -4.84 -23.12 -1.01
CA ALA A 61 -5.71 -22.01 -0.68
C ALA A 61 -5.06 -20.63 -0.90
N ALA A 62 -3.76 -20.50 -0.61
CA ALA A 62 -3.01 -19.27 -0.89
C ALA A 62 -2.84 -19.03 -2.40
N SER A 63 -2.60 -20.09 -3.17
CA SER A 63 -2.42 -20.02 -4.63
C SER A 63 -3.72 -19.70 -5.36
N MET A 64 -4.86 -20.14 -4.82
CA MET A 64 -6.19 -19.89 -5.37
C MET A 64 -6.81 -18.58 -4.87
N ARG A 65 -6.05 -17.75 -4.13
CA ARG A 65 -6.57 -16.48 -3.63
C ARG A 65 -6.88 -15.54 -4.81
N PRO A 66 -8.06 -14.93 -4.86
CA PRO A 66 -8.39 -13.95 -5.89
C PRO A 66 -7.35 -12.83 -5.93
N VAL A 67 -6.86 -12.53 -7.13
CA VAL A 67 -5.94 -11.40 -7.36
C VAL A 67 -6.77 -10.14 -7.51
N THR A 68 -6.39 -9.08 -6.78
CA THR A 68 -6.97 -7.75 -6.99
C THR A 68 -6.59 -7.26 -8.38
N VAL A 69 -7.57 -7.09 -9.25
CA VAL A 69 -7.36 -6.48 -10.56
C VAL A 69 -7.20 -4.98 -10.37
N PRO A 70 -6.07 -4.37 -10.78
CA PRO A 70 -5.92 -2.92 -10.73
C PRO A 70 -6.94 -2.26 -11.67
N PRO A 71 -7.37 -1.01 -11.39
CA PRO A 71 -8.19 -0.27 -12.32
C PRO A 71 -7.50 -0.18 -13.69
N ALA A 72 -8.30 -0.11 -14.76
CA ALA A 72 -7.78 0.03 -16.11
C ALA A 72 -6.83 1.22 -16.22
N ALA A 73 -5.71 1.04 -16.92
CA ALA A 73 -4.78 2.12 -17.18
C ALA A 73 -5.49 3.22 -17.98
N VAL A 74 -5.45 4.46 -17.49
CA VAL A 74 -5.96 5.61 -18.22
C VAL A 74 -5.03 5.85 -19.40
N VAL A 75 -5.54 5.70 -20.63
CA VAL A 75 -4.80 6.07 -21.84
C VAL A 75 -4.69 7.60 -21.87
N PRO A 76 -3.46 8.16 -21.90
CA PRO A 76 -3.30 9.61 -21.98
C PRO A 76 -3.87 10.12 -23.30
N ARG A 77 -4.62 11.23 -23.23
CA ARG A 77 -5.05 11.93 -24.44
C ARG A 77 -3.86 12.63 -25.11
N PRO A 78 -3.91 12.95 -26.42
CA PRO A 78 -2.80 13.58 -27.13
C PRO A 78 -2.40 14.96 -26.56
N ASP A 79 -3.34 15.64 -25.90
CA ASP A 79 -3.16 16.92 -25.23
C ASP A 79 -2.63 16.79 -23.79
N MET A 80 -2.40 15.57 -23.30
CA MET A 80 -1.89 15.32 -21.94
C MET A 80 -0.37 15.22 -21.92
N LEU A 81 0.25 15.87 -20.93
CA LEU A 81 1.68 15.86 -20.67
C LEU A 81 1.95 15.24 -19.31
N TRP A 82 2.83 14.24 -19.25
CA TRP A 82 3.29 13.69 -17.99
C TRP A 82 4.35 14.62 -17.39
N VAL A 83 4.12 15.05 -16.16
CA VAL A 83 5.09 15.76 -15.33
C VAL A 83 5.61 14.77 -14.28
N PRO A 84 6.92 14.48 -14.25
CA PRO A 84 7.49 13.60 -13.23
C PRO A 84 7.44 14.24 -11.84
N ASP A 85 7.73 13.45 -10.82
CA ASP A 85 7.89 14.00 -9.47
C ASP A 85 9.00 15.06 -9.44
N ARG A 86 8.80 16.10 -8.63
CA ARG A 86 9.79 17.17 -8.48
C ARG A 86 9.83 17.71 -7.07
N HIS A 87 11.02 18.09 -6.63
CA HIS A 87 11.22 18.88 -5.42
C HIS A 87 11.24 20.36 -5.79
N VAL A 88 10.31 21.13 -5.22
CA VAL A 88 10.16 22.57 -5.51
C VAL A 88 10.49 23.39 -4.27
N SER A 89 11.42 24.33 -4.38
CA SER A 89 11.72 25.27 -3.30
C SER A 89 10.59 26.27 -3.14
N VAL A 90 9.91 26.25 -1.99
CA VAL A 90 8.86 27.23 -1.66
C VAL A 90 9.26 28.03 -0.41
N PRO A 91 8.91 29.33 -0.35
CA PRO A 91 9.13 30.13 0.86
C PRO A 91 8.46 29.47 2.07
N GLY A 92 9.20 29.28 3.16
CA GLY A 92 8.69 28.64 4.39
C GLY A 92 8.93 27.13 4.47
N ALA A 93 9.39 26.47 3.41
CA ALA A 93 9.82 25.06 3.44
C ALA A 93 11.30 24.94 3.03
N PRO A 94 12.25 24.95 3.98
CA PRO A 94 13.70 24.96 3.66
C PRO A 94 14.17 23.70 2.93
N GLY A 95 13.45 22.57 3.05
CA GLY A 95 13.72 21.34 2.29
C GLY A 95 13.04 21.29 0.92
N GLY A 96 12.28 22.33 0.54
CA GLY A 96 11.35 22.29 -0.59
C GLY A 96 10.19 21.33 -0.36
N VAL A 97 9.26 21.29 -1.29
CA VAL A 97 8.07 20.43 -1.22
C VAL A 97 8.10 19.40 -2.34
N LEU A 98 7.74 18.16 -2.03
CA LEU A 98 7.56 17.11 -3.03
C LEU A 98 6.23 17.31 -3.74
N VAL A 99 6.31 17.54 -5.05
CA VAL A 99 5.17 17.54 -5.96
C VAL A 99 5.14 16.17 -6.65
N PRO A 100 4.12 15.33 -6.41
CA PRO A 100 4.02 14.03 -7.05
C PRO A 100 3.87 14.15 -8.57
N GLY A 101 4.32 13.12 -9.27
CA GLY A 101 4.11 13.01 -10.71
C GLY A 101 2.62 13.04 -11.06
N HIS A 102 2.25 13.82 -12.07
CA HIS A 102 0.87 14.04 -12.47
C HIS A 102 0.77 14.33 -13.96
N TRP A 103 -0.44 14.20 -14.50
CA TRP A 103 -0.74 14.59 -15.86
C TRP A 103 -1.27 16.01 -15.91
N GLU A 104 -0.67 16.86 -16.73
CA GLU A 104 -1.19 18.18 -17.08
C GLU A 104 -1.87 18.12 -18.46
N ARG A 105 -2.84 18.99 -18.72
CA ARG A 105 -3.52 19.08 -20.03
C ARG A 105 -3.15 20.39 -20.72
N ARG A 106 -2.61 20.33 -21.94
CA ARG A 106 -2.32 21.51 -22.76
C ARG A 106 -3.60 22.24 -23.13
N THR A 107 -3.61 23.55 -22.97
CA THR A 107 -4.70 24.39 -23.46
C THR A 107 -4.31 24.99 -24.83
N PRO A 108 -5.30 25.38 -25.66
CA PRO A 108 -5.02 26.01 -26.95
C PRO A 108 -4.19 27.31 -26.86
N GLU A 109 -4.24 27.98 -25.71
CA GLU A 109 -3.58 29.27 -25.45
C GLU A 109 -2.08 29.11 -25.11
N GLY A 110 -1.59 27.87 -24.97
CA GLY A 110 -0.20 27.57 -24.62
C GLY A 110 0.06 27.35 -23.13
N ASP A 111 -0.92 27.62 -22.28
CA ASP A 111 -0.90 27.26 -20.86
C ASP A 111 -1.25 25.78 -20.65
N VAL A 112 -1.12 25.32 -19.40
CA VAL A 112 -1.45 23.96 -19.00
C VAL A 112 -2.46 23.95 -17.86
N TYR A 113 -3.49 23.12 -17.97
CA TYR A 113 -4.38 22.82 -16.87
C TYR A 113 -3.75 21.76 -15.97
N VAL A 114 -3.50 22.15 -14.73
CA VAL A 114 -2.95 21.31 -13.67
C VAL A 114 -4.10 20.74 -12.84
N PRO A 115 -4.15 19.42 -12.62
CA PRO A 115 -5.16 18.84 -11.74
C PRO A 115 -4.95 19.27 -10.29
N PRO A 116 -5.95 19.11 -9.40
CA PRO A 116 -5.72 19.25 -7.96
C PRO A 116 -4.61 18.29 -7.51
N LEU A 117 -3.64 18.81 -6.75
CA LEU A 117 -2.47 18.04 -6.29
C LEU A 117 -2.47 17.97 -4.77
N VAL A 118 -2.04 16.82 -4.24
CA VAL A 118 -1.70 16.71 -2.83
C VAL A 118 -0.18 16.72 -2.72
N ILE A 119 0.37 17.75 -2.09
CA ILE A 119 1.81 17.90 -1.88
C ILE A 119 2.18 17.55 -0.44
N VAL A 120 3.44 17.17 -0.21
CA VAL A 120 3.91 16.79 1.13
C VAL A 120 5.06 17.69 1.56
N HIS A 121 4.86 18.42 2.65
CA HIS A 121 5.90 19.26 3.24
C HIS A 121 6.93 18.43 4.00
N PRO A 122 8.22 18.81 3.97
CA PRO A 122 9.26 18.13 4.73
C PRO A 122 9.02 18.36 6.23
N GLY A 123 8.68 17.28 6.95
CA GLY A 123 8.33 17.35 8.38
C GLY A 123 6.91 17.83 8.66
N GLY A 124 6.08 18.06 7.62
CA GLY A 124 4.68 18.48 7.73
C GLY A 124 3.69 17.42 7.25
N GLY A 125 2.41 17.80 7.21
CA GLY A 125 1.33 16.98 6.67
C GLY A 125 1.09 17.22 5.16
N PRO A 126 0.17 16.44 4.56
CA PRO A 126 -0.27 16.67 3.19
C PRO A 126 -1.07 17.98 3.05
N GLU A 127 -0.85 18.71 1.96
CA GLU A 127 -1.59 19.92 1.59
C GLU A 127 -2.26 19.73 0.22
N LEU A 128 -3.52 20.15 0.08
CA LEU A 128 -4.23 20.15 -1.20
C LEU A 128 -4.02 21.48 -1.93
N ILE A 129 -3.35 21.42 -3.08
CA ILE A 129 -3.24 22.51 -4.04
C ILE A 129 -4.41 22.44 -5.01
N PRO A 130 -5.22 23.50 -5.14
CA PRO A 130 -6.32 23.53 -6.10
C PRO A 130 -5.80 23.47 -7.53
N GLY A 131 -6.51 22.69 -8.35
CA GLY A 131 -6.26 22.60 -9.79
C GLY A 131 -6.59 23.91 -10.49
N GLY A 132 -6.00 24.12 -11.66
CA GLY A 132 -6.19 25.35 -12.43
C GLY A 132 -5.24 25.48 -13.61
N VAL A 133 -5.47 26.50 -14.42
CA VAL A 133 -4.59 26.86 -15.54
C VAL A 133 -3.35 27.55 -14.98
N ARG A 134 -2.16 27.09 -15.40
CA ARG A 134 -0.87 27.60 -14.97
C ARG A 134 0.09 27.64 -16.16
N PRO A 135 1.16 28.44 -16.08
CA PRO A 135 2.26 28.36 -17.04
C PRO A 135 2.87 26.95 -17.08
N PRO A 136 3.51 26.56 -18.20
CA PRO A 136 4.23 25.30 -18.34
C PRO A 136 5.27 25.09 -17.21
N VAL A 137 5.50 23.82 -16.86
CA VAL A 137 6.35 23.43 -15.72
C VAL A 137 7.75 24.05 -15.76
N GLU A 138 8.32 24.23 -16.94
CA GLU A 138 9.67 24.78 -17.15
C GLU A 138 9.77 26.26 -16.75
N SER A 139 8.65 26.96 -16.69
CA SER A 139 8.55 28.38 -16.33
C SER A 139 8.07 28.62 -14.89
N ARG A 140 7.76 27.54 -14.14
CA ARG A 140 7.09 27.63 -12.83
C ARG A 140 8.10 27.47 -11.68
N THR A 141 8.00 28.34 -10.68
CA THR A 141 8.79 28.26 -9.42
C THR A 141 8.08 27.51 -8.29
N GLY A 142 6.78 27.22 -8.45
CA GLY A 142 5.91 26.60 -7.44
C GLY A 142 5.29 25.28 -7.90
N PRO A 143 4.48 24.62 -7.07
CA PRO A 143 3.64 23.48 -7.47
C PRO A 143 2.68 23.84 -8.61
#